data_AF-A0A7S0GPJ3-F1
#
_entry.id   AF-A0A7S0GPJ3-F1
#
_cell.length_a   1.000
_cell.length_b   1.000
_cell.length_c   1.000
_cell.angle_alpha   90.00
_cell.angle_beta   90.00
_cell.angle_gamma   90.00
#
_symmetry.space_group_name_H-M   'P 1'
#
loop_
_entity.id
_entity.type
_entity.pdbx_description
1 polymer ?
#
loop_
_entity_poly.entity_id
_entity_poly.type
_entity_poly.pdbx_seq_one_letter_code
_entity_poly.pdbx_strand_id
1 'polypeptide(L)'
;GAVVVGDGRVVFAPFNANGVGVFDPTALPESSFTLVPFVSGDPLIGMTSKFSGAATAQDGRVVFVPYGANGAGVFDPVDDSFVFVDLSDTKTAAVNFAGATTLGDGRVVFAPHHADSVGVFYPPPGKWCDCCEA
;
A
#
# COMPACT_ATOMS: atom_id res chain seq x y z
N GLY A 1 9.08 -1.65 4.14
CA GLY A 1 9.31 -0.43 3.35
C GLY A 1 8.48 0.71 3.91
N ALA A 2 8.76 1.95 3.50
CA ALA A 2 7.97 3.12 3.89
C ALA A 2 8.03 4.18 2.80
N VAL A 3 7.08 5.11 2.80
CA VAL A 3 7.06 6.24 1.86
C VAL A 3 6.53 7.50 2.54
N VAL A 4 6.99 8.66 2.09
CA VAL A 4 6.43 9.96 2.49
C VAL A 4 5.24 10.27 1.58
N VAL A 5 4.09 10.59 2.16
CA VAL A 5 2.88 11.00 1.45
C VAL A 5 2.77 12.53 1.36
N GLY A 6 1.85 13.05 0.55
CA GLY A 6 1.78 14.48 0.22
C GLY A 6 1.56 15.43 1.40
N ASP A 7 1.00 14.94 2.51
CA ASP A 7 0.82 15.69 3.75
C ASP A 7 2.06 15.67 4.68
N GLY A 8 3.15 15.03 4.25
CA GLY A 8 4.39 14.93 5.01
C GLY A 8 4.46 13.77 6.01
N ARG A 9 3.38 13.00 6.18
CA ARG A 9 3.40 11.77 7.00
C ARG A 9 4.20 10.67 6.31
N VAL A 10 4.70 9.73 7.11
CA VAL A 10 5.40 8.53 6.65
C VAL A 10 4.48 7.33 6.82
N VAL A 11 4.19 6.62 5.74
CA VAL A 11 3.35 5.42 5.73
C VAL A 11 4.22 4.18 5.60
N PHE A 12 4.05 3.22 6.50
CA PHE A 12 4.85 2.00 6.59
C PHE A 12 4.10 0.80 6.03
N ALA A 13 4.78 0.02 5.19
CA ALA A 13 4.26 -1.24 4.66
C ALA A 13 4.09 -2.26 5.80
N PRO A 14 2.89 -2.83 5.99
CA PRO A 14 2.66 -3.77 7.09
C PRO A 14 3.16 -5.18 6.74
N PHE A 15 4.39 -5.50 7.16
CA PHE A 15 4.98 -6.83 6.91
C PHE A 15 4.32 -7.95 7.74
N ASN A 16 4.17 -7.76 9.05
CA ASN A 16 3.46 -8.68 9.95
C ASN A 16 2.33 -7.98 10.73
N ALA A 17 2.22 -6.66 10.64
CA ALA A 17 1.27 -5.86 11.43
C ALA A 17 -0.17 -6.03 10.92
N ASN A 18 -1.15 -6.02 11.82
CA ASN A 18 -2.58 -6.09 11.48
C ASN A 18 -3.19 -4.72 11.13
N GLY A 19 -2.38 -3.85 10.54
CA GLY A 19 -2.75 -2.48 10.21
C GLY A 19 -1.57 -1.72 9.60
N VAL A 20 -1.87 -0.60 8.95
CA VAL A 20 -0.89 0.30 8.35
C VAL A 20 -0.30 1.21 9.42
N GLY A 21 1.03 1.25 9.52
CA GLY A 21 1.71 2.21 10.40
C GLY A 21 1.78 3.58 9.73
N VAL A 22 1.40 4.63 10.45
CA VAL A 22 1.48 6.02 10.00
C VAL A 22 2.25 6.82 11.04
N PHE A 23 3.29 7.52 10.59
CA PHE A 23 4.07 8.42 11.44
C PHE A 23 3.89 9.86 10.99
N ASP A 24 3.48 10.72 11.91
CA ASP A 24 3.39 12.16 11.74
C ASP A 24 4.59 12.82 12.45
N PRO A 25 5.57 13.37 11.70
CA PRO A 25 6.73 14.03 12.28
C PRO A 25 6.40 15.38 12.95
N THR A 26 5.21 15.93 12.73
CA THR A 26 4.78 17.23 13.28
C THR A 26 3.98 17.09 14.57
N ALA A 27 3.48 15.89 14.86
CA ALA A 27 2.76 15.57 16.08
C ALA A 27 3.71 15.48 17.30
N LEU A 28 3.12 15.56 18.49
CA LEU A 28 3.86 15.32 19.74
C LEU A 28 4.44 13.89 19.76
N PRO A 29 5.59 13.65 20.41
CA PRO A 29 6.23 12.33 20.43
C PRO A 29 5.33 11.18 20.93
N GLU A 30 4.35 11.49 21.77
CA GLU A 30 3.40 10.51 22.35
C GLU A 30 2.28 10.11 21.38
N SER A 31 2.04 10.93 20.34
CA SER A 31 1.00 10.73 19.33
C SER A 31 1.54 10.71 17.91
N SER A 32 2.87 10.67 17.73
CA SER A 32 3.52 10.73 16.43
C SER A 32 3.37 9.46 15.62
N PHE A 33 2.97 8.34 16.23
CA PHE A 33 2.75 7.07 15.54
C PHE A 33 1.34 6.54 15.78
N THR A 34 0.64 6.23 14.70
CA THR A 34 -0.70 5.62 14.70
C THR A 34 -0.69 4.33 13.90
N LEU A 35 -1.40 3.32 14.39
CA LEU A 35 -1.68 2.11 13.63
C LEU A 35 -3.12 2.16 13.13
N VAL A 36 -3.29 2.28 11.82
CA VAL A 36 -4.61 2.19 11.17
C VAL A 36 -4.94 0.70 11.00
N PRO A 37 -5.90 0.13 11.75
CA PRO A 37 -6.16 -1.30 11.75
C PRO A 37 -6.81 -1.74 10.43
N PHE A 38 -6.55 -2.99 10.03
CA PHE A 38 -7.36 -3.63 9.00
C PHE A 38 -8.80 -3.84 9.48
N VAL A 39 -9.74 -3.95 8.54
CA VAL A 39 -11.15 -4.19 8.85
C VAL A 39 -11.31 -5.54 9.56
N SER A 40 -12.17 -5.61 10.56
CA SER A 40 -12.42 -6.86 11.30
C SER A 40 -12.86 -7.99 10.36
N GLY A 41 -12.21 -9.14 10.44
CA GLY A 41 -12.48 -10.28 9.57
C GLY A 41 -11.72 -10.28 8.24
N ASP A 42 -10.90 -9.27 7.98
CA ASP A 42 -10.01 -9.24 6.81
C ASP A 42 -9.01 -10.42 6.87
N PRO A 43 -8.85 -11.20 5.77
CA PRO A 43 -7.94 -12.35 5.73
C PRO A 43 -6.46 -11.99 5.95
N LEU A 44 -6.09 -10.71 5.85
CA LEU A 44 -4.75 -10.22 6.16
C LEU A 44 -4.47 -10.18 7.67
N ILE A 45 -5.49 -10.24 8.53
CA ILE A 45 -5.31 -10.28 9.98
C ILE A 45 -4.68 -11.64 10.36
N GLY A 46 -3.53 -11.61 11.02
CA GLY A 46 -2.77 -12.81 11.38
C GLY A 46 -1.91 -13.40 10.26
N MET A 47 -2.03 -12.91 9.02
CA MET A 47 -1.10 -13.24 7.94
C MET A 47 0.29 -12.67 8.23
N THR A 48 1.32 -13.47 8.00
CA THR A 48 2.74 -13.06 8.11
C THR A 48 3.34 -12.77 6.75
N SER A 49 4.37 -11.92 6.73
CA SER A 49 5.14 -11.53 5.56
C SER A 49 4.29 -10.98 4.40
N LYS A 50 3.25 -10.19 4.69
CA LYS A 50 2.23 -9.75 3.70
C LYS A 50 2.79 -8.74 2.71
N PHE A 51 3.34 -7.63 3.20
CA PHE A 51 3.87 -6.55 2.35
C PHE A 51 5.29 -6.12 2.71
N SER A 52 6.18 -6.03 1.72
CA SER A 52 7.61 -5.73 1.91
C SER A 52 7.97 -4.26 1.65
N GLY A 53 7.37 -3.66 0.64
CA GLY A 53 7.68 -2.34 0.10
C GLY A 53 6.47 -1.42 0.03
N ALA A 54 6.72 -0.15 -0.29
CA ALA A 54 5.69 0.86 -0.50
C ALA A 54 6.12 1.82 -1.61
N ALA A 55 5.17 2.37 -2.36
CA ALA A 55 5.38 3.45 -3.31
C ALA A 55 4.16 4.39 -3.33
N THR A 56 4.38 5.70 -3.50
CA THR A 56 3.30 6.68 -3.65
C THR A 56 2.85 6.71 -5.11
N ALA A 57 1.60 6.33 -5.37
CA ALA A 57 0.97 6.45 -6.67
C ALA A 57 0.75 7.93 -7.05
N GLN A 58 0.48 8.21 -8.32
CA GLN A 58 0.33 9.59 -8.80
C GLN A 58 -0.85 10.35 -8.19
N ASP A 59 -1.87 9.62 -7.71
CA ASP A 59 -3.01 10.20 -7.01
C ASP A 59 -2.77 10.39 -5.50
N GLY A 60 -1.54 10.18 -5.03
CA GLY A 60 -1.15 10.39 -3.64
C GLY A 60 -1.42 9.20 -2.72
N ARG A 61 -2.10 8.14 -3.19
CA ARG A 61 -2.29 6.91 -2.41
C ARG A 61 -1.02 6.09 -2.35
N VAL A 62 -0.88 5.27 -1.32
CA VAL A 62 0.28 4.39 -1.12
C VAL A 62 -0.06 2.98 -1.58
N VAL A 63 0.77 2.44 -2.47
CA VAL A 63 0.69 1.05 -2.91
C VAL A 63 1.71 0.22 -2.14
N PHE A 64 1.23 -0.81 -1.45
CA PHE A 64 2.04 -1.79 -0.75
C PHE A 64 2.36 -2.99 -1.62
N VAL A 65 3.62 -3.39 -1.57
CA VAL A 65 4.20 -4.41 -2.44
C VAL A 65 3.93 -5.80 -1.88
N PRO A 66 3.25 -6.70 -2.62
CA PRO A 66 3.03 -8.06 -2.16
C PRO A 66 4.35 -8.79 -1.97
N TYR A 67 4.46 -9.51 -0.85
CA TYR A 67 5.52 -10.48 -0.59
C TYR A 67 4.93 -11.87 -0.40
N GLY A 68 4.13 -12.05 0.66
CA GLY A 68 3.39 -13.29 0.94
C GLY A 68 1.89 -13.18 0.70
N ALA A 69 1.36 -11.95 0.57
CA ALA A 69 -0.04 -11.72 0.23
C ALA A 69 -0.29 -11.92 -1.28
N ASN A 70 -1.43 -12.50 -1.64
CA ASN A 70 -1.83 -12.76 -3.04
C ASN A 70 -2.28 -11.51 -3.82
N GLY A 71 -1.97 -10.33 -3.32
CA GLY A 71 -2.48 -9.07 -3.85
C GLY A 71 -1.77 -7.86 -3.26
N ALA A 72 -1.99 -6.69 -3.87
CA ALA A 72 -1.40 -5.44 -3.40
C ALA A 72 -2.32 -4.75 -2.39
N GLY A 73 -1.73 -4.04 -1.42
CA GLY A 73 -2.47 -3.15 -0.54
C GLY A 73 -2.49 -1.73 -1.10
N VAL A 74 -3.59 -1.01 -0.97
CA VAL A 74 -3.70 0.41 -1.33
C VAL A 74 -4.17 1.17 -0.11
N PHE A 75 -3.41 2.16 0.32
CA PHE A 75 -3.74 3.02 1.45
C PHE A 75 -3.97 4.45 0.98
N ASP A 76 -5.11 5.02 1.35
CA ASP A 76 -5.44 6.40 1.07
C ASP A 76 -5.12 7.25 2.30
N PRO A 77 -4.12 8.14 2.25
CA PRO A 77 -3.79 9.01 3.38
C PRO A 77 -4.87 10.06 3.63
N VAL A 78 -5.78 10.37 2.70
CA VAL A 78 -6.79 11.42 2.90
C VAL A 78 -7.82 11.02 3.96
N ASP A 79 -8.28 9.77 3.93
CA ASP A 79 -9.29 9.23 4.85
C ASP A 79 -8.76 8.10 5.75
N ASP A 80 -7.43 7.88 5.73
CA ASP A 80 -6.75 6.77 6.40
C ASP A 80 -7.40 5.40 6.09
N SER A 81 -7.86 5.19 4.87
CA SER A 81 -8.48 3.92 4.46
C SER A 81 -7.51 2.97 3.78
N PHE A 82 -7.74 1.68 3.98
CA PHE A 82 -6.96 0.61 3.35
C PHE A 82 -7.89 -0.28 2.51
N VAL A 83 -7.42 -0.66 1.33
CA VAL A 83 -8.08 -1.60 0.42
C VAL A 83 -7.08 -2.65 -0.03
N PHE A 84 -7.48 -3.92 0.03
CA PHE A 84 -6.73 -5.02 -0.57
C PHE A 84 -7.22 -5.27 -2.00
N VAL A 85 -6.28 -5.34 -2.95
CA VAL A 85 -6.55 -5.65 -4.35
C VAL A 85 -5.98 -7.03 -4.65
N ASP A 86 -6.88 -8.00 -4.82
CA ASP A 86 -6.53 -9.38 -5.15
C ASP A 86 -5.91 -9.46 -6.57
N LEU A 87 -4.78 -10.15 -6.68
CA LEU A 87 -4.06 -10.37 -7.93
C LEU A 87 -3.96 -11.86 -8.30
N SER A 88 -4.66 -12.75 -7.60
CA SER A 88 -4.62 -14.20 -7.83
C SER A 88 -5.07 -14.63 -9.23
N ASP A 89 -5.95 -13.86 -9.89
CA ASP A 89 -6.37 -14.09 -11.27
C ASP A 89 -5.31 -13.68 -12.31
N THR A 90 -4.31 -12.90 -11.91
CA THR A 90 -3.16 -12.62 -12.76
C THR A 90 -2.26 -13.85 -12.74
N LYS A 91 -2.08 -14.50 -13.89
CA LYS A 91 -1.31 -15.74 -14.07
C LYS A 91 0.21 -15.58 -13.84
N THR A 92 0.61 -14.75 -12.88
CA THR A 92 2.00 -14.53 -12.52
C THR A 92 2.38 -15.46 -11.37
N ALA A 93 3.42 -16.26 -11.60
CA ALA A 93 4.07 -17.06 -10.57
C ALA A 93 4.41 -16.22 -9.32
N ALA A 94 4.43 -16.88 -8.16
CA ALA A 94 4.88 -16.41 -6.85
C ALA A 94 5.00 -14.87 -6.69
N VAL A 95 4.04 -14.27 -6.00
CA VAL A 95 3.91 -12.81 -5.75
C VAL A 95 4.93 -12.25 -4.72
N ASN A 96 6.19 -12.68 -4.81
CA ASN A 96 7.27 -12.26 -3.92
C ASN A 96 8.07 -11.09 -4.51
N PHE A 97 7.69 -9.86 -4.15
CA PHE A 97 8.38 -8.64 -4.55
C PHE A 97 8.99 -7.94 -3.32
N ALA A 98 10.04 -7.13 -3.51
CA ALA A 98 10.76 -6.47 -2.41
C ALA A 98 10.53 -4.96 -2.33
N GLY A 99 10.25 -4.32 -3.46
CA GLY A 99 10.15 -2.86 -3.55
C GLY A 99 9.29 -2.43 -4.72
N ALA A 100 9.03 -1.13 -4.80
CA ALA A 100 8.23 -0.55 -5.87
C ALA A 100 8.69 0.84 -6.26
N THR A 101 8.32 1.23 -7.48
CA THR A 101 8.47 2.61 -7.96
C THR A 101 7.28 2.99 -8.83
N THR A 102 6.93 4.26 -8.83
CA THR A 102 5.82 4.81 -9.61
C THR A 102 6.34 5.37 -10.92
N LEU A 103 5.70 4.99 -12.02
CA LEU A 103 6.03 5.47 -13.35
C LEU A 103 5.31 6.81 -13.65
N GLY A 104 5.82 7.53 -14.65
CA GLY A 104 5.22 8.78 -15.13
C GLY A 104 3.83 8.63 -15.75
N ASP A 105 3.36 7.40 -16.01
CA ASP A 105 2.04 7.07 -16.56
C ASP A 105 1.04 6.54 -15.52
N GLY A 106 1.36 6.65 -14.22
CA GLY A 106 0.45 6.27 -13.13
C GLY A 106 0.55 4.82 -12.67
N ARG A 107 1.30 3.97 -13.40
CA ARG A 107 1.54 2.59 -12.99
C ARG A 107 2.56 2.50 -11.86
N VAL A 108 2.45 1.46 -11.05
CA VAL A 108 3.44 1.10 -10.04
C VAL A 108 4.12 -0.20 -10.46
N VAL A 109 5.45 -0.18 -10.56
CA VAL A 109 6.26 -1.36 -10.92
C VAL A 109 6.86 -1.95 -9.66
N PHE A 110 6.73 -3.27 -9.50
CA PHE A 110 7.26 -4.02 -8.38
C PHE A 110 8.58 -4.70 -8.76
N ALA A 111 9.61 -4.51 -7.94
CA ALA A 111 10.91 -5.14 -8.08
C ALA A 111 10.84 -6.61 -7.59
N PRO A 112 11.19 -7.59 -8.42
CA PRO A 112 11.10 -9.01 -8.06
C PRO A 112 12.10 -9.37 -6.96
N HIS A 113 11.69 -10.27 -6.06
CA HIS A 113 12.56 -10.89 -5.06
C HIS A 113 12.71 -12.39 -5.33
N HIS A 114 11.58 -13.10 -5.37
CA HIS A 114 11.47 -14.50 -5.80
C HIS A 114 10.40 -14.69 -6.89
N ALA A 115 9.99 -13.58 -7.53
CA ALA A 115 9.10 -13.61 -8.67
C ALA A 115 9.91 -13.80 -9.96
N ASP A 116 9.34 -14.55 -10.91
CA ASP A 116 9.96 -14.81 -12.23
C ASP A 116 9.86 -13.62 -13.19
N SER A 117 9.18 -12.55 -12.79
CA SER A 117 8.92 -11.37 -13.63
C SER A 117 8.72 -10.14 -12.75
N VAL A 118 8.82 -8.96 -13.36
CA VAL A 118 8.41 -7.70 -12.71
C VAL A 118 6.90 -7.65 -12.52
N GLY A 119 6.44 -7.06 -11.43
CA GLY A 119 5.02 -6.77 -11.22
C GLY A 119 4.66 -5.43 -11.84
N VAL A 120 3.54 -5.34 -12.55
CA VAL A 120 2.99 -4.05 -13.01
C VAL A 120 1.60 -3.92 -12.44
N PHE A 121 1.43 -2.94 -11.57
CA PHE A 121 0.19 -2.67 -10.87
C PHE A 121 -0.43 -1.38 -11.35
N TYR A 122 -1.74 -1.42 -11.60
CA TYR A 122 -2.56 -0.27 -11.90
C TYR A 122 -3.43 -0.02 -10.68
N PRO A 123 -3.17 1.04 -9.89
CA PRO A 123 -4.04 1.37 -8.78
C PRO A 123 -5.47 1.54 -9.28
N PRO A 124 -6.48 0.90 -8.64
CA PRO A 124 -7.87 1.09 -9.01
C PRO A 124 -8.22 2.58 -8.90
N PRO A 125 -9.10 3.16 -9.73
CA PRO A 125 -9.47 4.57 -9.62
C PRO A 125 -9.78 4.96 -8.17
N GLY A 126 -9.33 6.14 -7.73
CA GLY A 126 -9.63 6.64 -6.39
C GLY A 126 -11.15 6.67 -6.13
N LYS A 127 -11.55 6.70 -4.85
CA LYS A 127 -12.93 7.07 -4.51
C LYS A 127 -13.16 8.47 -5.05
N TRP A 128 -14.02 8.61 -6.05
CA TRP A 128 -14.43 9.89 -6.57
C TRP A 128 -15.15 10.64 -5.44
N CYS A 129 -14.57 11.73 -4.94
CA CYS A 129 -15.37 12.71 -4.21
C CYS A 129 -16.23 13.43 -5.26
N ASP A 130 -17.53 13.19 -5.22
CA ASP A 130 -18.54 14.03 -5.86
C ASP A 130 -18.52 15.42 -5.18
N CYS A 131 -17.58 16.27 -5.58
CA CYS A 131 -17.58 17.72 -5.33
C CYS A 131 -16.94 18.44 -6.51
N CYS A 132 -17.46 18.19 -7.72
CA CYS A 132 -17.37 19.15 -8.82
C CYS A 132 -18.78 19.67 -9.09
N GLU A 133 -19.28 20.55 -8.21
CA GLU A 133 -20.17 21.60 -8.69
C GLU A 133 -19.31 22.77 -9.15
N ALA A 134 -19.37 23.05 -10.46
CA ALA A 134 -19.16 24.36 -11.06
C ALA A 134 -19.97 24.43 -12.35
#